data_AF-A0AAE9J7B9-F1
#
_entry.id   AF-A0AAE9J7B9-F1
#
_cell.length_a   1.000
_cell.length_b   1.000
_cell.length_c   1.000
_cell.angle_alpha   90.00
_cell.angle_beta   90.00
_cell.angle_gamma   90.00
#
_symmetry.space_group_name_H-M   'P 1'
#
loop_
_entity.id
_entity.type
_entity.pdbx_description
1 polymer ?
#
loop_
_entity_poly.entity_id
_entity_poly.type
_entity_poly.pdbx_seq_one_letter_code
_entity_poly.pdbx_strand_id
1 'polypeptide(L)'
;MKAKGKNPEDLLMMSKKGQTLMLFVSVMDPSQPDRNDIRPFTEKWTALWQSQLYNNHVDLQVFVIDDNRAIFMFKDGEQAFEAKKFLLKQEYVTEVTIEGQSFDGPAKKLKTTKKEL
;
A
#
# COMPACT_ATOMS: atom_id res chain seq x y z
N MET A 1 32.49 16.92 -14.16
CA MET A 1 31.01 16.87 -14.30
C MET A 1 30.51 15.64 -13.56
N LYS A 2 29.95 15.79 -12.35
CA LYS A 2 29.38 14.67 -11.57
C LYS A 2 27.94 14.46 -12.04
N ALA A 3 27.67 13.35 -12.71
CA ALA A 3 26.29 12.94 -13.01
C ALA A 3 25.53 12.84 -11.69
N LYS A 4 24.59 13.77 -11.45
CA LYS A 4 23.63 13.66 -10.35
C LYS A 4 22.77 12.43 -10.66
N GLY A 5 23.09 11.33 -10.00
CA GLY A 5 22.39 10.06 -10.15
C GLY A 5 20.90 10.28 -9.93
N LYS A 6 20.09 9.86 -10.90
CA LYS A 6 18.65 9.70 -10.70
C LYS A 6 18.46 8.76 -9.50
N ASN A 7 17.58 9.12 -8.58
CA ASN A 7 17.23 8.30 -7.43
C ASN A 7 16.87 6.89 -7.94
N PRO A 8 17.40 5.79 -7.39
CA PRO A 8 17.12 4.44 -7.87
C PRO A 8 15.62 4.13 -7.96
N GLU A 9 14.80 4.69 -7.07
CA GLU A 9 13.35 4.56 -7.10
C GLU A 9 12.71 5.29 -8.30
N ASP A 10 13.25 6.44 -8.72
CA ASP A 10 12.75 7.17 -9.90
C ASP A 10 13.08 6.40 -11.19
N LEU A 11 14.25 5.76 -11.25
CA LEU A 11 14.62 4.89 -12.37
C LEU A 11 13.70 3.66 -12.43
N LEU A 12 13.39 3.06 -11.29
CA LEU A 12 12.48 1.92 -11.19
C LEU A 12 11.05 2.34 -11.60
N MET A 13 10.57 3.47 -11.10
CA MET A 13 9.27 4.03 -11.45
C MET A 13 9.15 4.27 -12.96
N MET A 14 10.14 4.91 -13.58
CA MET A 14 10.19 5.13 -15.03
C MET A 14 10.20 3.81 -15.82
N SER A 15 10.86 2.76 -15.31
CA SER A 15 10.92 1.46 -15.99
C SER A 15 9.59 0.70 -15.98
N LYS A 16 8.68 1.03 -15.05
CA LYS A 16 7.37 0.38 -14.88
C LYS A 16 6.23 1.16 -15.53
N LYS A 17 6.52 2.30 -16.16
CA LYS A 17 5.53 3.11 -16.87
C LYS A 17 4.86 2.28 -17.97
N GLY A 18 3.53 2.24 -17.96
CA GLY A 18 2.71 1.48 -18.92
C GLY A 18 2.73 -0.04 -18.73
N GLN A 19 3.38 -0.55 -17.68
CA GLN A 19 3.28 -1.95 -17.27
C GLN A 19 2.30 -2.10 -16.13
N THR A 20 1.55 -3.20 -16.11
CA THR A 20 0.69 -3.52 -14.98
C THR A 20 1.55 -3.82 -13.75
N LEU A 21 1.17 -3.24 -12.61
CA LEU A 21 1.85 -3.46 -11.34
C LEU A 21 0.83 -3.67 -10.23
N MET A 22 1.17 -4.50 -9.25
CA MET A 22 0.29 -4.83 -8.14
C MET A 22 0.95 -4.47 -6.80
N LEU A 23 0.17 -3.87 -5.92
CA LEU A 23 0.53 -3.69 -4.51
C LEU A 23 -0.28 -4.65 -3.65
N PHE A 24 0.40 -5.33 -2.73
CA PHE A 24 -0.27 -6.04 -1.64
C PHE A 24 -0.33 -5.11 -0.43
N VAL A 25 -1.53 -4.87 0.08
CA VAL A 25 -1.79 -3.97 1.21
C VAL A 25 -2.36 -4.77 2.36
N SER A 26 -1.66 -4.79 3.48
CA SER A 26 -2.09 -5.42 4.72
C SER A 26 -2.68 -4.35 5.65
N VAL A 27 -3.88 -4.60 6.16
CA VAL A 27 -4.67 -3.68 6.99
C VAL A 27 -4.77 -4.22 8.42
N MET A 28 -4.92 -3.33 9.38
CA MET A 28 -5.19 -3.67 10.78
C MET A 28 -6.16 -2.65 11.37
N ASP A 29 -7.02 -3.12 12.28
CA ASP A 29 -7.78 -2.26 13.18
C ASP A 29 -6.95 -2.01 14.45
N PRO A 30 -6.51 -0.76 14.73
CA PRO A 30 -5.73 -0.41 15.93
C PRO A 30 -6.47 -0.69 17.23
N SER A 31 -7.81 -0.72 17.21
CA SER A 31 -8.62 -1.05 18.38
C SER A 31 -8.56 -2.55 18.72
N GLN A 32 -8.31 -3.40 17.72
CA GLN A 32 -8.26 -4.86 17.84
C GLN A 32 -7.04 -5.43 17.08
N PRO A 33 -5.80 -5.17 17.53
CA PRO A 33 -4.58 -5.42 16.74
C PRO A 33 -4.23 -6.91 16.55
N ASP A 34 -4.74 -7.79 17.41
CA ASP A 34 -4.56 -9.24 17.31
C ASP A 34 -5.62 -9.90 16.41
N ARG A 35 -6.61 -9.12 15.96
CA ARG A 35 -7.73 -9.59 15.17
C ARG A 35 -7.42 -9.51 13.68
N ASN A 36 -7.56 -10.63 12.98
CA ASN A 36 -7.37 -10.69 11.52
C ASN A 36 -8.70 -10.82 10.76
N ASP A 37 -9.78 -11.29 11.40
CA ASP A 37 -11.13 -11.41 10.83
C ASP A 37 -11.86 -10.05 10.75
N ILE A 38 -11.23 -9.11 10.05
CA ILE A 38 -11.68 -7.71 9.93
C ILE A 38 -12.11 -7.36 8.51
N ARG A 39 -12.62 -8.33 7.73
CA ARG A 39 -13.01 -8.14 6.32
C ARG A 39 -13.87 -6.89 6.06
N PRO A 40 -14.94 -6.61 6.83
CA PRO A 40 -15.74 -5.41 6.61
C PRO A 40 -14.96 -4.10 6.79
N PHE A 41 -13.99 -4.10 7.70
CA PHE A 41 -13.09 -2.96 7.92
C PHE A 41 -12.13 -2.80 6.74
N THR A 42 -11.53 -3.90 6.28
CA THR A 42 -10.65 -3.91 5.11
C THR A 42 -11.38 -3.44 3.86
N GLU A 43 -12.57 -3.95 3.57
CA GLU A 43 -13.39 -3.54 2.41
C GLU A 43 -13.73 -2.04 2.47
N LYS A 44 -14.18 -1.56 3.64
CA LYS A 44 -14.51 -0.14 3.85
C LYS A 44 -13.32 0.78 3.55
N TRP A 45 -12.16 0.50 4.16
CA TRP A 45 -11.01 1.39 4.04
C TRP A 45 -10.34 1.31 2.68
N THR A 46 -10.26 0.11 2.10
CA THR A 46 -9.67 -0.04 0.76
C THR A 46 -10.52 0.61 -0.31
N ALA A 47 -11.86 0.56 -0.22
CA ALA A 47 -12.76 1.30 -1.11
C ALA A 47 -12.64 2.83 -0.94
N LEU A 48 -12.46 3.31 0.29
CA LEU A 48 -12.22 4.73 0.56
C LEU A 48 -10.89 5.20 -0.04
N TRP A 49 -9.82 4.44 0.16
CA TRP A 49 -8.49 4.75 -0.41
C TRP A 49 -8.49 4.68 -1.93
N GLN A 50 -9.20 3.72 -2.53
CA GLN A 50 -9.40 3.69 -3.98
C GLN A 50 -10.04 4.99 -4.47
N SER A 51 -11.10 5.46 -3.79
CA SER A 51 -11.77 6.71 -4.13
C SER A 51 -10.87 7.94 -3.98
N GLN A 52 -10.06 7.98 -2.91
CA GLN A 52 -9.09 9.06 -2.67
C GLN A 52 -7.95 9.08 -3.70
N LEU A 53 -7.47 7.90 -4.11
CA LEU A 53 -6.46 7.75 -5.16
C LEU A 53 -7.03 8.14 -6.53
N TYR A 54 -8.26 7.73 -6.84
CA TYR A 54 -8.96 8.14 -8.06
C TYR A 54 -9.10 9.67 -8.16
N ASN A 55 -9.43 10.33 -7.06
CA ASN A 55 -9.48 11.80 -6.98
C ASN A 55 -8.12 12.46 -7.22
N ASN A 56 -7.02 11.75 -6.96
CA ASN A 56 -5.65 12.17 -7.24
C ASN A 56 -5.16 11.69 -8.62
N HIS A 57 -6.07 11.31 -9.53
CA HIS A 57 -5.78 10.82 -10.89
C HIS A 57 -5.00 9.50 -10.94
N VAL A 58 -5.05 8.70 -9.87
CA VAL A 58 -4.49 7.35 -9.82
C VAL A 58 -5.62 6.34 -10.07
N ASP A 59 -5.60 5.68 -11.23
CA ASP A 59 -6.61 4.68 -11.59
C ASP A 59 -6.16 3.27 -11.17
N LEU A 60 -7.00 2.57 -10.43
CA LEU A 60 -6.68 1.26 -9.88
C LEU A 60 -7.93 0.42 -9.62
N GLN A 61 -7.74 -0.90 -9.60
CA GLN A 61 -8.73 -1.87 -9.15
C GLN A 61 -8.32 -2.48 -7.80
N VAL A 62 -9.29 -2.69 -6.91
CA VAL A 62 -9.07 -3.30 -5.59
C VAL A 62 -9.67 -4.70 -5.57
N PHE A 63 -8.90 -5.67 -5.06
CA PHE A 63 -9.36 -7.03 -4.79
C PHE A 63 -9.06 -7.39 -3.33
N VAL A 64 -10.07 -7.64 -2.52
CA VAL A 64 -9.89 -8.11 -1.13
C VAL A 64 -9.66 -9.62 -1.16
N ILE A 65 -8.41 -10.03 -0.90
CA ILE A 65 -7.97 -11.43 -1.03
C ILE A 65 -7.97 -12.17 0.31
N ASP A 66 -7.95 -11.45 1.42
CA ASP A 66 -8.03 -11.98 2.78
C ASP A 66 -8.76 -10.97 3.68
N ASP A 67 -9.12 -11.37 4.89
CA ASP A 67 -9.89 -10.53 5.82
C ASP A 67 -9.15 -9.25 6.21
N ASN A 68 -7.82 -9.26 6.18
CA ASN A 68 -6.96 -8.12 6.47
C ASN A 68 -6.01 -7.76 5.31
N ARG A 69 -6.27 -8.25 4.08
CA ARG A 69 -5.36 -8.06 2.95
C ARG A 69 -6.07 -7.81 1.63
N ALA A 70 -5.57 -6.83 0.88
CA ALA A 70 -6.09 -6.48 -0.44
C ALA A 70 -4.96 -6.32 -1.46
N ILE A 71 -5.29 -6.52 -2.74
CA ILE A 71 -4.46 -6.21 -3.89
C ILE A 71 -4.97 -4.93 -4.53
N PHE A 72 -4.07 -3.99 -4.77
CA PHE A 72 -4.33 -2.78 -5.56
C PHE A 72 -3.61 -2.98 -6.89
N MET A 73 -4.38 -3.11 -7.98
CA MET A 73 -3.87 -3.38 -9.32
C MET A 73 -3.90 -2.10 -10.15
N PHE A 74 -2.73 -1.73 -10.69
CA PHE A 74 -2.52 -0.53 -11.49
C PHE A 74 -2.25 -0.94 -12.93
N LYS A 75 -2.90 -0.26 -13.88
CA LYS A 75 -2.57 -0.41 -15.31
C LYS A 75 -1.22 0.24 -15.65
N ASP A 76 -0.90 1.33 -14.96
CA ASP A 76 0.37 2.05 -15.09
C ASP A 76 1.18 1.95 -13.79
N GLY A 77 2.29 1.21 -13.85
CA GLY A 77 3.15 0.97 -12.71
C GLY A 77 3.85 2.22 -12.17
N GLU A 78 3.91 3.32 -12.93
CA GLU A 78 4.38 4.61 -12.41
C GLU A 78 3.47 5.10 -11.27
N GLN A 79 2.14 4.97 -11.43
CA GLN A 79 1.15 5.41 -10.44
C GLN A 79 1.16 4.56 -9.16
N ALA A 80 1.64 3.31 -9.24
CA ALA A 80 1.74 2.44 -8.07
C ALA A 80 2.71 2.99 -7.02
N PHE A 81 3.75 3.74 -7.43
CA PHE A 81 4.69 4.37 -6.49
C PHE A 81 4.04 5.55 -5.74
N GLU A 82 3.16 6.30 -6.40
CA GLU A 82 2.38 7.35 -5.76
C GLU A 82 1.36 6.76 -4.78
N ALA A 83 0.66 5.71 -5.20
CA ALA A 83 -0.27 4.98 -4.34
C ALA A 83 0.44 4.38 -3.11
N LYS A 84 1.62 3.78 -3.27
CA LYS A 84 2.47 3.31 -2.16
C LYS A 84 2.76 4.44 -1.17
N LYS A 85 3.22 5.60 -1.65
CA LYS A 85 3.53 6.76 -0.79
C LYS A 85 2.31 7.25 -0.02
N PHE A 86 1.13 7.19 -0.64
CA PHE A 86 -0.13 7.53 -0.01
C PHE A 86 -0.57 6.49 1.04
N LEU A 87 -0.50 5.21 0.71
CA LEU A 87 -0.89 4.08 1.57
C LEU A 87 -0.02 3.99 2.84
N LEU A 88 1.29 4.23 2.72
CA LEU A 88 2.22 4.25 3.86
C LEU A 88 1.97 5.40 4.85
N LYS A 89 1.07 6.34 4.54
CA LYS A 89 0.62 7.39 5.46
C LYS A 89 -0.69 7.05 6.16
N GLN A 90 -1.38 5.99 5.75
CA GLN A 90 -2.68 5.63 6.31
C GLN A 90 -2.52 4.91 7.65
N GLU A 91 -3.26 5.35 8.65
CA GLU A 91 -3.15 4.84 10.03
C GLU A 91 -3.41 3.34 10.17
N TYR A 92 -4.22 2.76 9.28
CA TYR A 92 -4.64 1.35 9.33
C TYR A 92 -3.77 0.42 8.48
N VAL A 93 -2.78 0.96 7.75
CA VAL A 93 -1.90 0.14 6.91
C VAL A 93 -0.76 -0.38 7.75
N THR A 94 -0.57 -1.70 7.73
CA THR A 94 0.54 -2.39 8.40
C THR A 94 1.71 -2.62 7.46
N GLU A 95 1.44 -2.99 6.22
CA GLU A 95 2.48 -3.31 5.25
C GLU A 95 1.99 -3.05 3.83
N VAL A 96 2.87 -2.52 2.99
CA VAL A 96 2.67 -2.42 1.54
C VAL A 96 3.81 -3.16 0.85
N THR A 97 3.50 -4.13 0.00
CA THR A 97 4.50 -4.88 -0.76
C THR A 97 4.37 -4.59 -2.26
N ILE A 98 5.49 -4.28 -2.91
CA ILE A 98 5.64 -4.02 -4.35
C ILE A 98 6.81 -4.85 -4.89
N GLU A 99 6.59 -5.66 -5.93
CA GLU A 99 7.65 -6.44 -6.60
C GLU A 99 8.52 -7.26 -5.62
N GLY A 100 7.92 -7.83 -4.58
CA GLY A 100 8.62 -8.61 -3.54
C GLY A 100 9.34 -7.79 -2.47
N GLN A 101 9.29 -6.45 -2.53
CA GLN A 101 9.80 -5.57 -1.48
C GLN A 101 8.67 -5.08 -0.57
N SER A 102 8.79 -5.33 0.73
CA SER A 102 7.81 -4.95 1.75
C SER A 102 8.22 -3.67 2.47
N PHE A 103 7.24 -2.79 2.72
CA PHE A 103 7.41 -1.50 3.37
C PHE A 103 6.43 -1.37 4.52
N ASP A 104 6.94 -0.88 5.66
CA ASP A 104 6.20 -0.87 6.92
C ASP A 104 5.31 0.36 7.03
N GLY A 105 4.02 0.12 7.26
CA GLY A 105 3.03 1.15 7.50
C GLY A 105 2.90 1.54 8.99
N PRO A 106 2.15 2.60 9.30
CA PRO A 106 1.98 3.11 10.65
C PRO A 106 1.45 2.08 11.66
N ALA A 107 0.50 1.24 11.24
CA ALA A 107 -0.11 0.24 12.13
C ALA A 107 0.85 -0.88 12.53
N LYS A 108 1.95 -1.11 11.79
CA LYS A 108 2.93 -2.16 12.16
C LYS A 108 3.59 -1.86 13.50
N LYS A 109 3.88 -0.59 13.78
CA LYS A 109 4.49 -0.16 15.04
C LYS A 109 3.58 -0.51 16.23
N LEU A 110 2.27 -0.34 16.09
CA LEU A 110 1.28 -0.67 17.13
C LEU A 110 1.22 -2.18 17.41
N LYS A 111 1.38 -3.00 16.37
CA LYS A 111 1.44 -4.47 16.53
C LYS A 111 2.68 -4.92 17.30
N THR A 112 3.84 -4.30 17.04
CA THR A 112 5.10 -4.68 17.71
C THR A 112 5.09 -4.26 19.19
N THR A 113 4.67 -3.04 19.51
CA THR A 113 4.71 -2.51 20.89
C THR A 113 3.84 -3.30 21.86
N LYS A 114 2.68 -3.84 21.44
CA LYS A 114 1.84 -4.68 22.31
C LYS A 114 2.38 -6.09 22.53
N LYS A 115 3.25 -6.59 21.66
CA LYS A 115 3.79 -7.95 21.74
C LYS A 115 4.98 -8.07 22.70
N GLU A 116 5.56 -6.94 23.08
CA GLU A 116 6.71 -6.83 24.00
C GLU A 116 6.30 -6.45 25.44
N LEU A 117 4.99 -6.28 25.70
CA LEU A 117 4.38 -6.02 27.01
C LEU A 117 3.62 -7.25 27.51
#